data_AF-A0A4Q1EV43-F1
#
_entry.id   AF-A0A4Q1EV43-F1
#
_cell.length_a   1.000
_cell.length_b   1.000
_cell.length_c   1.000
_cell.angle_alpha   90.00
_cell.angle_beta   90.00
_cell.angle_gamma   90.00
#
_symmetry.space_group_name_H-M   'P 1'
#
loop_
_entity.id
_entity.type
_entity.pdbx_description
1 polymer ?
#
loop_
_entity_poly.entity_id
_entity_poly.type
_entity_poly.pdbx_seq_one_letter_code
_entity_poly.pdbx_strand_id
1 'polypeptide(L)'
;MRHHNSITRARFRLYQILEKIPVDYKKNIINLLRGKEIIINENDIFNAINSFLFLIPSAKNEKDVERKLENFEDLKILMKKLKTKKHTQKALNENLPAPAQLTIPDDVCHYDFNNPRVLTVREMARIQSFPDWFVFKSKTTTGGDARKYEVPQYTQVGNAVPPLLAYELGKLIKNTLNGLN
;
A
#
# COMPACT_ATOMS: atom_id res chain seq x y z
N MET A 1 15.22 -0.81 5.84
CA MET A 1 13.78 -0.80 5.47
C MET A 1 13.24 0.60 5.73
N ARG A 2 12.28 1.12 4.94
CA ARG A 2 11.75 2.47 5.19
C ARG A 2 10.99 2.49 6.52
N HIS A 3 11.37 3.39 7.43
CA HIS A 3 10.67 3.58 8.69
C HIS A 3 9.50 4.55 8.51
N HIS A 4 8.32 4.14 8.98
CA HIS A 4 7.11 4.96 8.96
C HIS A 4 6.76 5.39 10.39
N ASN A 5 6.24 6.62 10.53
CA ASN A 5 5.73 7.06 11.83
C ASN A 5 4.48 6.25 12.24
N SER A 6 4.18 6.26 13.54
CA SER A 6 3.05 5.55 14.15
C SER A 6 1.72 5.79 13.44
N ILE A 7 1.41 7.04 13.10
CA ILE A 7 0.16 7.40 12.41
C ILE A 7 0.08 6.73 11.03
N THR A 8 1.20 6.66 10.31
CA THR A 8 1.27 6.06 8.98
C THR A 8 1.13 4.54 9.05
N ARG A 9 1.78 3.89 10.03
CA ARG A 9 1.60 2.45 10.29
C ARG A 9 0.15 2.14 10.67
N ALA A 10 -0.47 2.97 11.52
CA ALA A 10 -1.86 2.80 11.92
C ALA A 10 -2.82 2.93 10.72
N ARG A 11 -2.55 3.84 9.78
CA ARG A 11 -3.28 3.89 8.50
C ARG A 11 -3.08 2.63 7.67
N PHE A 12 -1.87 2.09 7.58
CA PHE A 12 -1.65 0.84 6.84
C PHE A 12 -2.42 -0.33 7.46
N ARG A 13 -2.43 -0.45 8.78
CA ARG A 13 -3.27 -1.43 9.49
C ARG A 13 -4.76 -1.23 9.18
N LEU A 14 -5.25 0.02 9.18
CA LEU A 14 -6.61 0.33 8.75
C LEU A 14 -6.87 -0.18 7.33
N TYR A 15 -6.01 0.15 6.36
CA TYR A 15 -6.21 -0.30 4.97
C TYR A 15 -6.19 -1.82 4.82
N GLN A 16 -5.38 -2.54 5.60
CA GLN A 16 -5.40 -4.00 5.63
C GLN A 16 -6.75 -4.54 6.10
N ILE A 17 -7.31 -3.97 7.18
CA ILE A 17 -8.65 -4.32 7.67
C ILE A 17 -9.71 -4.02 6.62
N LEU A 18 -9.61 -2.87 5.95
CA LEU A 18 -10.56 -2.45 4.92
C LEU A 18 -10.61 -3.40 3.71
N GLU A 19 -9.54 -4.14 3.40
CA GLU A 19 -9.56 -5.16 2.34
C GLU A 19 -10.19 -6.50 2.80
N LYS A 20 -10.50 -6.66 4.09
CA LYS A 20 -11.10 -7.87 4.66
C LYS A 20 -12.59 -7.72 4.98
N ILE A 21 -13.18 -6.55 4.72
CA ILE A 21 -14.60 -6.26 4.98
C ILE A 21 -15.37 -5.97 3.68
N PRO A 22 -16.71 -6.10 3.67
CA PRO A 22 -17.54 -5.73 2.53
C PRO A 22 -17.31 -4.30 2.02
N VAL A 23 -17.43 -4.14 0.69
CA VAL A 23 -17.10 -2.90 -0.05
C VAL A 23 -17.89 -1.68 0.47
N ASP A 24 -19.15 -1.87 0.87
CA ASP A 24 -20.00 -0.76 1.29
C ASP A 24 -19.60 -0.22 2.68
N TYR A 25 -19.24 -1.10 3.62
CA TYR A 25 -18.67 -0.67 4.91
C TYR A 25 -17.31 0.01 4.72
N LYS A 26 -16.46 -0.53 3.83
CA LYS A 26 -15.17 0.08 3.45
C LYS A 26 -15.35 1.51 2.96
N LYS A 27 -16.29 1.76 2.03
CA LYS A 27 -16.57 3.11 1.51
C LYS A 27 -16.97 4.08 2.63
N ASN A 28 -17.80 3.65 3.57
CA ASN A 28 -18.26 4.47 4.68
C ASN A 28 -17.13 4.81 5.67
N ILE A 29 -16.26 3.84 6.00
CA ILE A 29 -15.09 4.10 6.86
C ILE A 29 -14.10 5.06 6.16
N ILE A 30 -13.92 4.93 4.83
CA ILE A 30 -13.11 5.88 4.05
C ILE A 30 -13.73 7.29 4.06
N ASN A 31 -15.06 7.41 3.97
CA ASN A 31 -15.75 8.69 4.12
C ASN A 31 -15.50 9.29 5.51
N LEU A 32 -15.59 8.48 6.57
CA LEU A 32 -15.31 8.91 7.93
C LEU A 32 -13.85 9.38 8.10
N LEU A 33 -12.88 8.65 7.53
CA LEU A 33 -11.46 9.04 7.49
C LEU A 33 -11.23 10.39 6.79
N ARG A 34 -12.08 10.72 5.80
CA ARG A 34 -12.07 11.99 5.06
C ARG A 34 -12.87 13.09 5.76
N GLY A 35 -13.55 12.79 6.86
CA GLY A 35 -14.44 13.72 7.57
C GLY A 35 -15.74 13.99 6.83
N LYS A 36 -16.19 13.05 6.00
CA LYS A 36 -17.50 13.07 5.34
C LYS A 36 -18.51 12.26 6.16
N GLU A 37 -19.80 12.51 5.91
CA GLU A 37 -20.89 11.76 6.52
C GLU A 37 -20.91 10.29 6.06
N ILE A 38 -21.42 9.43 6.94
CA ILE A 38 -21.69 8.02 6.69
C ILE A 38 -23.16 7.86 6.32
N ILE A 39 -23.48 6.86 5.52
CA ILE A 39 -24.83 6.58 5.02
C ILE A 39 -25.40 5.31 5.67
N ILE A 40 -24.53 4.42 6.16
CA ILE A 40 -24.90 3.14 6.76
C ILE A 40 -24.98 3.27 8.29
N ASN A 41 -25.80 2.42 8.93
CA ASN A 41 -25.91 2.30 10.38
C ASN A 41 -24.54 2.06 11.05
N GLU A 42 -24.28 2.81 12.12
CA GLU A 42 -23.04 2.76 12.90
C GLU A 42 -22.76 1.36 13.48
N ASN A 43 -23.81 0.66 13.94
CA ASN A 43 -23.69 -0.67 14.54
C ASN A 43 -23.29 -1.72 13.51
N ASP A 44 -23.81 -1.64 12.28
CA ASP A 44 -23.46 -2.58 11.21
C ASP A 44 -21.99 -2.43 10.82
N ILE A 45 -21.53 -1.19 10.69
CA ILE A 45 -20.11 -0.90 10.43
C ILE A 45 -19.25 -1.43 11.57
N PHE A 46 -19.64 -1.18 12.82
CA PHE A 46 -18.88 -1.62 13.99
C PHE A 46 -18.80 -3.15 14.08
N ASN A 47 -19.92 -3.85 13.86
CA ASN A 47 -19.97 -5.31 13.85
C ASN A 47 -19.05 -5.91 12.79
N ALA A 48 -18.92 -5.27 11.63
CA ALA A 48 -18.02 -5.70 10.58
C ALA A 48 -16.52 -5.56 10.95
N ILE A 49 -16.18 -4.73 11.94
CA ILE A 49 -14.77 -4.45 12.30
C ILE A 49 -14.36 -4.85 13.72
N ASN A 50 -15.30 -5.22 14.61
CA ASN A 50 -15.04 -5.41 16.04
C ASN A 50 -14.04 -6.54 16.36
N SER A 51 -13.87 -7.50 15.45
CA SER A 51 -12.96 -8.63 15.61
C SER A 51 -11.51 -8.28 15.33
N PHE A 52 -11.24 -7.17 14.62
CA PHE A 52 -9.90 -6.82 14.16
C PHE A 52 -9.09 -6.05 15.22
N LEU A 53 -7.79 -6.29 15.22
CA LEU A 53 -6.83 -5.53 16.01
C LEU A 53 -6.38 -4.28 15.26
N PHE A 54 -6.77 -3.12 15.76
CA PHE A 54 -6.31 -1.84 15.26
C PHE A 54 -4.97 -1.48 15.90
N LEU A 55 -4.14 -0.78 15.12
CA LEU A 55 -2.91 -0.21 15.63
C LEU A 55 -3.20 1.23 16.09
N ILE A 56 -3.11 1.47 17.38
CA ILE A 56 -3.38 2.78 17.98
C ILE A 56 -2.07 3.57 18.02
N PRO A 57 -2.00 4.74 17.36
CA PRO A 57 -0.78 5.53 17.35
C PRO A 57 -0.58 6.18 18.74
N SER A 58 0.56 5.88 19.35
CA SER A 58 0.99 6.50 20.62
C SER A 58 1.72 7.83 20.37
N ALA A 59 1.98 8.59 21.43
CA ALA A 59 2.82 9.79 21.36
C ALA A 59 4.26 9.43 20.94
N LYS A 60 5.06 10.43 20.50
CA LYS A 60 6.43 10.19 20.02
C LYS A 60 7.24 9.40 21.06
N ASN A 61 7.80 8.26 20.63
CA ASN A 61 8.70 7.34 21.35
C ASN A 61 8.03 6.22 22.17
N GLU A 62 6.71 6.09 22.17
CA GLU A 62 6.03 4.92 22.73
C GLU A 62 5.73 3.87 21.66
N LYS A 63 5.72 2.60 22.04
CA LYS A 63 5.31 1.53 21.13
C LYS A 63 3.83 1.71 20.79
N ASP A 64 3.50 1.55 19.51
CA ASP A 64 2.11 1.47 19.07
C ASP A 64 1.42 0.29 19.76
N VAL A 65 0.19 0.50 20.22
CA VAL A 65 -0.58 -0.53 20.94
C VAL A 65 -1.57 -1.17 19.98
N GLU A 66 -1.61 -2.50 19.95
CA GLU A 66 -2.64 -3.24 19.24
C GLU A 66 -3.82 -3.49 20.18
N ARG A 67 -5.02 -3.01 19.80
CA ARG A 67 -6.25 -3.31 20.53
C ARG A 67 -7.45 -3.42 19.59
N LYS A 68 -8.48 -4.14 20.06
CA LYS A 68 -9.81 -4.08 19.46
C LYS A 68 -10.47 -2.75 19.85
N LEU A 69 -11.36 -2.25 18.99
CA LEU A 69 -12.20 -1.11 19.32
C LEU A 69 -13.41 -1.59 20.12
N GLU A 70 -13.85 -0.81 21.11
CA GLU A 70 -14.94 -1.20 22.00
C GLU A 70 -16.31 -0.76 21.48
N ASN A 71 -16.35 0.32 20.70
CA ASN A 71 -17.58 0.87 20.14
C ASN A 71 -17.30 1.71 18.89
N PHE A 72 -18.35 2.25 18.27
CA PHE A 72 -18.22 3.09 17.07
C PHE A 72 -17.59 4.46 17.35
N GLU A 73 -17.71 4.99 18.56
CA GLU A 73 -17.08 6.27 18.93
C GLU A 73 -15.54 6.15 18.95
N ASP A 74 -15.03 5.01 19.43
CA ASP A 74 -13.62 4.62 19.34
C ASP A 74 -13.10 4.68 17.88
N LEU A 75 -13.91 4.21 16.92
CA LEU A 75 -13.59 4.30 15.50
C LEU A 75 -13.56 5.76 15.03
N LYS A 76 -14.54 6.59 15.39
CA LYS A 76 -14.57 8.02 15.03
C LYS A 76 -13.34 8.76 15.56
N ILE A 77 -12.96 8.52 16.81
CA ILE A 77 -11.77 9.10 17.44
C ILE A 77 -10.51 8.69 16.66
N LEU A 78 -10.39 7.40 16.32
CA LEU A 78 -9.25 6.90 15.55
C LEU A 78 -9.21 7.52 14.14
N MET A 79 -10.33 7.59 13.42
CA MET A 79 -10.39 8.19 12.08
C MET A 79 -9.99 9.66 12.08
N LYS A 80 -10.42 10.43 13.09
CA LYS A 80 -9.99 11.83 13.28
C LYS A 80 -8.46 11.93 13.43
N LYS A 81 -7.84 11.05 14.22
CA LYS A 81 -6.36 11.00 14.39
C LYS A 81 -5.63 10.57 13.11
N LEU A 82 -6.23 9.66 12.34
CA LEU A 82 -5.64 9.10 11.12
C LEU A 82 -5.92 9.94 9.86
N LYS A 83 -6.58 11.09 9.97
CA LYS A 83 -6.92 11.95 8.83
C LYS A 83 -5.71 12.19 7.92
N THR A 84 -5.94 12.11 6.62
CA THR A 84 -4.90 12.27 5.59
C THR A 84 -5.43 13.06 4.41
N LYS A 85 -4.56 13.81 3.74
CA LYS A 85 -4.85 14.49 2.48
C LYS A 85 -4.56 13.61 1.26
N LYS A 86 -4.00 12.41 1.45
CA LYS A 86 -3.71 11.49 0.34
C LYS A 86 -5.01 10.97 -0.26
N HIS A 87 -5.12 11.07 -1.58
CA HIS A 87 -6.33 10.69 -2.30
C HIS A 87 -6.48 9.17 -2.41
N THR A 88 -5.36 8.43 -2.55
CA THR A 88 -5.35 7.00 -2.86
C THR A 88 -4.32 6.29 -1.99
N GLN A 89 -4.80 5.50 -1.03
CA GLN A 89 -3.99 4.51 -0.32
C GLN A 89 -4.82 3.23 -0.17
N LYS A 90 -4.20 2.07 -0.39
CA LYS A 90 -4.84 0.75 -0.21
C LYS A 90 -3.85 -0.31 0.24
N ALA A 91 -4.32 -1.40 0.81
CA ALA A 91 -3.50 -2.60 0.98
C ALA A 91 -3.59 -3.47 -0.27
N LEU A 92 -2.54 -4.24 -0.53
CA LEU A 92 -2.65 -5.36 -1.47
C LEU A 92 -3.64 -6.41 -0.94
N ASN A 93 -4.14 -7.23 -1.85
CA ASN A 93 -4.88 -8.45 -1.51
C ASN A 93 -4.03 -9.64 -1.97
N GLU A 94 -3.77 -10.57 -1.07
CA GLU A 94 -2.93 -11.75 -1.33
C GLU A 94 -3.46 -12.66 -2.45
N ASN A 95 -4.78 -12.65 -2.67
CA ASN A 95 -5.46 -13.52 -3.63
C ASN A 95 -5.71 -12.83 -4.98
N LEU A 96 -5.33 -11.56 -5.13
CA LEU A 96 -5.54 -10.81 -6.36
C LEU A 96 -4.20 -10.39 -6.96
N PRO A 97 -4.11 -10.27 -8.30
CA PRO A 97 -2.94 -9.68 -8.93
C PRO A 97 -2.63 -8.29 -8.36
N ALA A 98 -1.34 -8.01 -8.15
CA ALA A 98 -0.93 -6.68 -7.76
C ALA A 98 -1.32 -5.67 -8.85
N PRO A 99 -1.83 -4.48 -8.48
CA PRO A 99 -2.13 -3.44 -9.47
C PRO A 99 -0.85 -2.97 -10.16
N ALA A 100 -1.01 -2.27 -11.29
CA ALA A 100 0.10 -1.61 -11.96
C ALA A 100 0.91 -0.77 -10.95
N GLN A 101 2.22 -0.99 -10.93
CA GLN A 101 3.06 -0.33 -9.95
C GLN A 101 3.20 1.15 -10.26
N LEU A 102 3.17 1.95 -9.21
CA LEU A 102 3.44 3.37 -9.26
C LEU A 102 4.85 3.64 -8.71
N THR A 103 5.40 4.78 -9.08
CA THR A 103 6.71 5.25 -8.58
C THR A 103 6.65 5.74 -7.14
N ILE A 104 5.45 5.98 -6.60
CA ILE A 104 5.22 6.42 -5.22
C ILE A 104 4.82 5.20 -4.39
N PRO A 105 5.71 4.67 -3.54
CA PRO A 105 5.45 3.44 -2.80
C PRO A 105 4.38 3.60 -1.71
N ASP A 106 4.11 4.84 -1.27
CA ASP A 106 3.18 5.08 -0.15
C ASP A 106 1.69 4.87 -0.52
N ASP A 107 1.36 4.74 -1.80
CA ASP A 107 -0.03 4.57 -2.24
C ASP A 107 -0.53 3.12 -2.05
N VAL A 108 0.40 2.19 -1.84
CA VAL A 108 0.10 0.77 -1.62
C VAL A 108 0.88 0.26 -0.41
N CYS A 109 0.18 -0.42 0.51
CA CYS A 109 0.79 -1.11 1.64
C CYS A 109 0.69 -2.63 1.52
N HIS A 110 1.55 -3.33 2.26
CA HIS A 110 1.60 -4.78 2.28
C HIS A 110 0.27 -5.36 2.77
N TYR A 111 -0.13 -6.52 2.25
CA TYR A 111 -1.37 -7.20 2.64
C TYR A 111 -1.28 -7.89 4.02
N ASP A 112 -0.06 -8.08 4.54
CA ASP A 112 0.19 -8.91 5.72
C ASP A 112 0.00 -8.06 6.95
N PHE A 113 -0.91 -8.49 7.82
CA PHE A 113 -1.32 -7.81 9.03
C PHE A 113 -0.15 -7.51 9.98
N ASN A 114 0.88 -8.37 9.98
CA ASN A 114 2.09 -8.20 10.79
C ASN A 114 3.08 -7.19 10.18
N ASN A 115 2.84 -6.75 8.94
CA ASN A 115 3.69 -5.86 8.17
C ASN A 115 2.93 -4.59 7.74
N PRO A 116 2.49 -3.71 8.68
CA PRO A 116 1.82 -2.45 8.35
C PRO A 116 2.83 -1.41 7.81
N ARG A 117 3.27 -1.60 6.56
CA ARG A 117 4.30 -0.83 5.86
C ARG A 117 4.04 -0.85 4.35
N VAL A 118 4.74 0.01 3.62
CA VAL A 118 4.82 -0.11 2.15
C VAL A 118 5.59 -1.37 1.73
N LEU A 119 5.45 -1.74 0.47
CA LEU A 119 6.28 -2.78 -0.12
C LEU A 119 7.75 -2.34 -0.16
N THR A 120 8.67 -3.27 0.06
CA THR A 120 10.09 -3.04 -0.17
C THR A 120 10.38 -2.95 -1.66
N VAL A 121 11.52 -2.35 -2.02
CA VAL A 121 12.01 -2.34 -3.41
C VAL A 121 12.08 -3.77 -3.98
N ARG A 122 12.50 -4.75 -3.19
CA ARG A 122 12.61 -6.14 -3.64
C ARG A 122 11.24 -6.80 -3.87
N GLU A 123 10.27 -6.57 -2.98
CA GLU A 123 8.88 -7.04 -3.18
C GLU A 123 8.29 -6.45 -4.46
N MET A 124 8.48 -5.15 -4.69
CA MET A 124 8.06 -4.49 -5.93
C MET A 124 8.79 -5.06 -7.16
N ALA A 125 10.11 -5.27 -7.07
CA ALA A 125 10.88 -5.84 -8.16
C ALA A 125 10.38 -7.24 -8.56
N ARG A 126 10.05 -8.09 -7.58
CA ARG A 126 9.49 -9.43 -7.83
C ARG A 126 8.14 -9.38 -8.52
N ILE A 127 7.24 -8.47 -8.09
CA ILE A 127 5.96 -8.25 -8.79
C ILE A 127 6.21 -7.79 -10.24
N GLN A 128 7.24 -6.97 -10.48
CA GLN A 128 7.68 -6.57 -11.82
C GLN A 128 8.50 -7.66 -12.54
N SER A 129 8.55 -8.90 -12.04
CA SER A 129 9.29 -10.03 -12.60
C SER A 129 10.81 -9.85 -12.72
N PHE A 130 11.39 -8.92 -11.97
CA PHE A 130 12.85 -8.83 -11.89
C PHE A 130 13.41 -10.04 -11.16
N PRO A 131 14.51 -10.62 -11.67
CA PRO A 131 15.21 -11.67 -10.95
C PRO A 131 15.88 -11.11 -9.68
N ASP A 132 15.98 -11.94 -8.65
CA ASP A 132 16.50 -11.52 -7.34
C ASP A 132 17.97 -11.07 -7.39
N TRP A 133 18.75 -11.57 -8.35
CA TRP A 133 20.15 -11.16 -8.57
C TRP A 133 20.27 -9.76 -9.17
N PHE A 134 19.20 -9.17 -9.72
CA PHE A 134 19.26 -7.82 -10.28
C PHE A 134 19.42 -6.77 -9.17
N VAL A 135 20.37 -5.84 -9.35
CA VAL A 135 20.74 -4.84 -8.35
C VAL A 135 20.32 -3.45 -8.79
N PHE A 136 19.36 -2.86 -8.07
CA PHE A 136 19.00 -1.45 -8.23
C PHE A 136 20.00 -0.55 -7.50
N LYS A 137 20.57 0.44 -8.19
CA LYS A 137 21.49 1.42 -7.62
C LYS A 137 20.74 2.69 -7.21
N SER A 138 21.40 3.64 -6.54
CA SER A 138 20.80 4.87 -5.97
C SER A 138 20.08 4.69 -4.62
N LYS A 139 19.61 5.80 -4.06
CA LYS A 139 18.84 5.86 -2.81
C LYS A 139 17.49 5.16 -3.00
N THR A 140 16.95 4.63 -1.91
CA THR A 140 15.67 3.92 -1.94
C THR A 140 14.53 4.83 -2.39
N THR A 141 14.47 6.04 -1.83
CA THR A 141 13.47 7.08 -2.13
C THR A 141 14.16 8.43 -2.17
N THR A 142 13.63 9.38 -2.95
CA THR A 142 14.06 10.78 -2.92
C THR A 142 12.84 11.69 -2.75
N GLY A 143 13.03 12.79 -2.02
CA GLY A 143 11.97 13.77 -1.73
C GLY A 143 12.35 15.15 -2.27
N GLY A 144 11.35 16.04 -2.35
CA GLY A 144 11.56 17.44 -2.78
C GLY A 144 12.12 17.56 -4.20
N ASP A 145 12.95 18.58 -4.41
CA ASP A 145 13.53 18.95 -5.70
C ASP A 145 14.51 17.91 -6.24
N ALA A 146 15.06 17.06 -5.36
CA ALA A 146 15.96 15.98 -5.75
C ALA A 146 15.29 14.95 -6.67
N ARG A 147 13.95 14.84 -6.68
CA ARG A 147 13.20 13.95 -7.60
C ARG A 147 13.36 14.35 -9.08
N LYS A 148 13.72 15.59 -9.37
CA LYS A 148 13.95 16.07 -10.74
C LYS A 148 15.28 15.56 -11.32
N TYR A 149 16.24 15.23 -10.45
CA TYR A 149 17.62 14.93 -10.84
C TYR A 149 18.07 13.52 -10.43
N GLU A 150 17.41 12.90 -9.44
CA GLU A 150 17.70 11.55 -8.97
C GLU A 150 16.55 10.59 -9.29
N VAL A 151 16.88 9.42 -9.84
CA VAL A 151 15.92 8.31 -10.05
C VAL A 151 16.12 7.29 -8.93
N PRO A 152 15.32 7.33 -7.84
CA PRO A 152 15.47 6.40 -6.73
C PRO A 152 15.05 4.99 -7.13
N GLN A 153 15.43 4.00 -6.32
CA GLN A 153 15.17 2.59 -6.60
C GLN A 153 13.68 2.29 -6.83
N TYR A 154 12.76 2.86 -6.03
CA TYR A 154 11.32 2.68 -6.27
C TYR A 154 10.87 3.21 -7.64
N THR A 155 11.43 4.33 -8.10
CA THR A 155 11.13 4.89 -9.43
C THR A 155 11.70 4.01 -10.54
N GLN A 156 12.91 3.46 -10.37
CA GLN A 156 13.50 2.52 -11.33
C GLN A 156 12.62 1.28 -11.50
N VAL A 157 12.15 0.70 -10.40
CA VAL A 157 11.25 -0.47 -10.46
C VAL A 157 9.89 -0.10 -11.06
N GLY A 158 9.28 1.01 -10.62
CA GLY A 158 7.94 1.41 -11.07
C GLY A 158 7.86 1.78 -12.55
N ASN A 159 8.91 2.38 -13.11
CA ASN A 159 8.96 2.78 -14.53
C ASN A 159 9.47 1.67 -15.46
N ALA A 160 9.99 0.57 -14.93
CA ALA A 160 10.54 -0.50 -15.75
C ALA A 160 9.44 -1.28 -16.49
N VAL A 161 9.79 -1.78 -17.67
CA VAL A 161 9.03 -2.85 -18.33
C VAL A 161 9.38 -4.17 -17.61
N PRO A 162 8.39 -4.99 -17.23
CA PRO A 162 8.65 -6.28 -16.59
C PRO A 162 9.60 -7.16 -17.44
N PRO A 163 10.71 -7.69 -16.88
CA PRO A 163 11.65 -8.50 -17.66
C PRO A 163 11.05 -9.73 -18.36
N LEU A 164 10.07 -10.41 -17.75
CA LEU A 164 9.40 -11.54 -18.41
C LEU A 164 8.59 -11.09 -19.63
N LEU A 165 7.92 -9.94 -19.56
CA LEU A 165 7.21 -9.36 -20.71
C LEU A 165 8.21 -8.98 -21.82
N ALA A 166 9.31 -8.32 -21.45
CA ALA A 166 10.34 -7.93 -22.40
C ALA A 166 11.00 -9.14 -23.09
N TYR A 167 11.18 -10.24 -22.35
CA TYR A 167 11.73 -11.49 -22.88
C TYR A 167 10.83 -12.11 -23.96
N GLU A 168 9.52 -12.22 -23.70
CA GLU A 168 8.57 -12.77 -24.67
C GLU A 168 8.43 -11.88 -25.92
N LEU A 169 8.45 -10.55 -25.75
CA LEU A 169 8.51 -9.61 -26.87
C LEU A 169 9.79 -9.79 -27.69
N GLY A 170 10.94 -9.97 -27.03
CA GLY A 170 12.22 -10.21 -27.69
C GLY A 170 12.22 -11.50 -28.52
N LYS A 171 11.61 -12.57 -28.01
CA LYS A 171 11.42 -13.83 -28.77
C LYS A 171 10.57 -13.63 -30.01
N LEU A 172 9.45 -12.90 -29.88
CA LEU A 172 8.59 -12.59 -31.02
C LEU A 172 9.36 -11.83 -32.11
N ILE A 173 10.06 -10.76 -31.73
CA ILE A 173 10.87 -9.95 -32.66
C ILE A 173 11.92 -10.83 -33.35
N LYS A 174 12.64 -11.68 -32.61
CA LYS A 174 13.64 -12.60 -33.17
C LYS A 174 13.04 -13.55 -34.20
N ASN A 175 11.88 -14.13 -33.89
CA ASN A 175 11.22 -15.06 -34.81
C ASN A 175 10.78 -14.36 -36.10
N THR A 176 10.22 -13.15 -35.99
CA THR A 176 9.83 -12.35 -37.16
C THR A 176 11.04 -12.03 -38.02
N LEU A 177 12.18 -11.64 -37.43
CA LEU A 177 13.40 -11.35 -38.18
C LEU A 177 13.97 -12.59 -38.89
N ASN A 178 13.83 -13.78 -38.28
CA ASN A 178 14.33 -15.02 -38.87
C ASN A 178 13.42 -15.59 -39.97
N GLY A 179 12.11 -15.35 -39.90
CA GLY A 179 11.12 -15.78 -40.90
C GLY A 179 10.99 -14.87 -42.13
N LEU A 180 11.77 -13.78 -42.18
CA LEU A 180 11.87 -12.87 -43.33
C LEU A 180 12.97 -13.30 -44.33
N ASN A 181 13.56 -14.49 -44.14
CA ASN A 181 14.54 -15.10 -45.07
C ASN A 181 13.88 -16.17 -45.94
#